data_AF-A0A2H1WWF6-F1
#
_entry.id   AF-A0A2H1WWF6-F1
#
_cell.length_a   1.000
_cell.length_b   1.000
_cell.length_c   1.000
_cell.angle_alpha   90.00
_cell.angle_beta   90.00
_cell.angle_gamma   90.00
#
_symmetry.space_group_name_H-M   'P 1'
#
loop_
_entity.id
_entity.type
_entity.pdbx_description
1 polymer ?
#
loop_
_entity_poly.entity_id
_entity_poly.type
_entity_poly.pdbx_seq_one_letter_code
_entity_poly.pdbx_strand_id
1 'polypeptide(L)'
;MSVVNKKKKRVSKKNKKAWGKYSDIRDVEEFLEDQRLEERLGKFETKPDSELFVVDTAGDNDEVEDKKPISHKLQKRAKLKELPKCFEVLLPTSKVQDPNAKRNHVNPIGFKPTALSKLKQKKLEEKGVFEKKLQEAKKNRQLARDKKRKAKQVRQNFNKDLWGQD
;
A
#
# COMPACT_ATOMS: atom_id res chain seq x y z
N MET A 1 27.40 2.09 19.73
CA MET A 1 28.14 2.29 18.46
C MET A 1 29.62 2.24 18.77
N SER A 2 30.36 1.25 18.26
CA SER A 2 31.77 1.03 18.61
C SER A 2 32.64 2.22 18.19
N VAL A 3 33.29 2.88 19.15
CA VAL A 3 34.25 3.96 18.91
C VAL A 3 35.46 3.38 18.17
N VAL A 4 35.49 3.56 16.86
CA VAL A 4 36.64 3.20 16.04
C VAL A 4 37.79 4.12 16.45
N ASN A 5 38.74 3.59 17.22
CA ASN A 5 39.99 4.27 17.58
C ASN A 5 40.83 4.50 16.31
N LYS A 6 40.57 5.62 15.63
CA LYS A 6 41.31 6.05 14.45
C LYS A 6 42.72 6.46 14.89
N LYS A 7 43.75 5.88 14.25
CA LYS A 7 45.16 6.24 14.50
C LYS A 7 45.34 7.77 14.39
N LYS A 8 45.84 8.40 15.46
CA LYS A 8 46.08 9.85 15.54
C LYS A 8 47.09 10.25 14.45
N LYS A 9 46.63 10.99 13.44
CA LYS A 9 47.50 11.49 12.37
C LYS A 9 48.35 12.63 12.93
N ARG A 10 49.68 12.53 12.81
CA ARG A 10 50.63 13.59 13.20
C ARG A 10 50.59 14.71 12.16
N VAL A 11 49.68 15.66 12.36
CA VAL A 11 49.48 16.82 11.49
C VAL A 11 49.70 18.11 12.27
N SER A 12 50.24 19.14 11.61
CA SER A 12 50.47 20.45 12.25
C SER A 12 49.14 21.10 12.64
N LYS A 13 49.03 21.53 13.90
CA LYS A 13 47.83 22.18 14.48
C LYS A 13 47.92 23.71 14.51
N LYS A 14 48.84 24.32 13.76
CA LYS A 14 49.07 25.78 13.80
C LYS A 14 47.89 26.62 13.29
N ASN A 15 47.12 26.10 12.33
CA ASN A 15 45.97 26.82 11.74
C ASN A 15 44.66 26.37 12.42
N LYS A 16 43.73 27.31 12.67
CA LYS A 16 42.41 27.02 13.28
C LYS A 16 41.65 25.89 12.58
N LYS A 17 41.67 25.86 11.25
CA LYS A 17 41.03 24.81 10.43
C LYS A 17 41.62 23.41 10.68
N ALA A 18 42.94 23.31 10.87
CA ALA A 18 43.60 22.05 11.18
C ALA A 18 43.35 21.65 12.64
N TRP A 19 43.37 22.60 13.57
CA TRP A 19 43.06 22.36 14.97
C TRP A 19 41.65 21.76 15.15
N GLY A 20 40.62 22.39 14.57
CA GLY A 20 39.24 21.88 14.70
C GLY A 20 39.00 20.54 14.00
N LYS A 21 39.74 20.21 12.94
CA LYS A 21 39.56 18.93 12.21
C LYS A 21 40.28 17.74 12.87
N TYR A 22 41.39 18.02 13.56
CA TYR A 22 42.31 16.98 14.06
C TYR A 22 42.49 17.01 15.59
N SER A 23 41.79 17.88 16.30
CA SER A 23 41.60 17.78 17.74
C SER A 23 40.32 17.01 17.99
N ASP A 24 40.44 15.83 18.57
CA ASP A 24 39.28 15.08 19.04
C ASP A 24 38.94 15.61 20.43
N ILE A 25 37.75 16.20 20.58
CA ILE A 25 37.25 16.74 21.86
C ILE A 25 36.16 15.86 22.46
N ARG A 26 35.84 14.73 21.81
CA ARG A 26 34.74 13.85 22.23
C ARG A 26 34.91 13.33 23.65
N ASP A 27 36.15 13.07 24.07
CA ASP A 27 36.46 12.65 25.43
C ASP A 27 36.02 13.69 26.47
N VAL A 28 36.24 14.97 26.17
CA VAL A 28 35.79 16.08 27.04
C VAL A 28 34.28 16.27 26.93
N GLU A 29 33.70 16.10 25.75
CA GLU A 29 32.25 16.20 25.55
C GLU A 29 31.50 15.09 26.30
N GLU A 30 31.97 13.84 26.20
CA GLU A 30 31.42 12.66 26.88
C GLU A 30 31.53 12.83 28.40
N PHE A 31 32.70 13.24 28.91
CA PHE A 31 32.86 13.57 30.32
C PHE A 31 31.88 14.66 30.82
N LEU A 32 31.71 15.74 30.05
CA LEU A 32 30.78 16.82 30.43
C LEU A 32 29.30 16.41 30.28
N GLU A 33 28.99 15.52 29.35
CA GLU A 33 27.65 14.94 29.19
C GLU A 33 27.32 14.01 30.37
N ASP A 34 28.26 13.17 30.78
CA ASP A 34 28.14 12.30 31.95
C ASP A 34 27.96 13.12 33.23
N GLN A 35 28.78 14.16 33.43
CA GLN A 35 28.63 15.05 34.60
C GLN A 35 27.24 15.71 34.63
N ARG A 36 26.73 16.21 33.48
CA ARG A 36 25.37 16.79 33.41
C ARG A 36 24.29 15.74 33.65
N LEU A 37 24.52 14.50 33.25
CA LEU A 37 23.59 13.40 33.44
C LEU A 37 23.53 13.00 34.92
N GLU A 38 24.68 12.94 35.60
CA GLU A 38 24.78 12.75 37.05
C GLU A 38 24.09 13.88 37.82
N GLU A 39 24.27 15.15 37.43
CA GLU A 39 23.58 16.29 38.04
C GLU A 39 22.05 16.19 37.85
N ARG A 40 21.59 15.66 36.72
CA ARG A 40 20.16 15.52 36.40
C ARG A 40 19.50 14.35 37.13
N LEU A 41 20.16 13.20 37.19
CA LEU A 41 19.64 11.97 37.81
C LEU A 41 19.93 11.89 39.31
N GLY A 42 20.85 12.73 39.81
CA GLY A 42 21.41 12.68 41.16
C GLY A 42 22.60 11.71 41.25
N LYS A 43 23.48 11.94 42.22
CA LYS A 43 24.65 11.07 42.45
C LYS A 43 24.22 9.64 42.73
N PHE A 44 24.84 8.68 42.04
CA PHE A 44 24.56 7.27 42.23
C PHE A 44 25.01 6.76 43.61
N GLU A 45 26.00 7.40 44.24
CA GLU A 45 26.50 7.04 45.59
C GLU A 45 25.45 7.14 46.69
N THR A 46 24.41 7.96 46.51
CA THR A 46 23.38 8.17 47.54
C THR A 46 22.19 7.23 47.39
N LYS A 47 22.08 6.49 46.28
CA LYS A 47 20.95 5.60 46.01
C LYS A 47 21.27 4.19 46.50
N PRO A 48 20.32 3.47 47.13
CA PRO A 48 20.54 2.11 47.57
C PRO A 48 20.64 1.15 46.36
N ASP A 49 21.46 0.11 46.49
CA ASP A 49 21.69 -0.90 45.45
C ASP A 49 20.38 -1.56 44.96
N SER A 50 19.39 -1.71 45.84
CA SER A 50 18.07 -2.27 45.50
C SER A 50 17.29 -1.48 44.45
N GLU A 51 17.56 -0.17 44.29
CA GLU A 51 16.95 0.67 43.24
C GLU A 51 17.80 0.70 41.97
N LEU A 52 19.12 0.47 42.09
CA LEU A 52 20.06 0.51 40.98
C LEU A 52 20.05 -0.79 40.18
N PHE A 53 19.85 -1.93 40.85
CA PHE A 53 19.95 -3.24 40.25
C PHE A 53 18.63 -4.00 40.34
N VAL A 54 18.04 -4.30 39.18
CA VAL A 54 16.97 -5.29 39.08
C VAL A 54 17.63 -6.61 38.73
N VAL A 55 17.49 -7.61 39.61
CA VAL A 55 17.95 -8.97 39.32
C VAL A 55 16.95 -9.60 38.36
N ASP A 56 17.29 -9.56 37.07
CA ASP A 56 16.51 -10.27 36.06
C ASP A 56 16.71 -11.78 36.23
N THR A 57 15.67 -12.42 36.75
CA THR A 57 15.62 -13.88 36.94
C THR A 57 14.87 -14.58 35.83
N ALA A 58 14.23 -13.82 34.94
CA ALA A 58 13.71 -14.32 33.70
C ALA A 58 14.87 -14.36 32.70
N GLY A 59 15.35 -15.56 32.35
CA GLY A 59 16.11 -15.68 31.10
C GLY A 59 15.26 -15.16 29.94
N ASP A 60 15.90 -14.81 28.82
CA ASP A 60 15.37 -14.37 27.50
C ASP A 60 14.30 -15.31 26.85
N ASN A 61 13.54 -16.04 27.66
CA ASN A 61 12.39 -16.87 27.30
C ASN A 61 11.13 -16.05 27.04
N ASP A 62 11.19 -14.72 27.15
CA ASP A 62 10.13 -13.83 26.66
C ASP A 62 10.14 -13.83 25.14
N GLU A 63 9.46 -14.85 24.59
CA GLU A 63 8.76 -14.81 23.31
C GLU A 63 9.52 -14.19 22.12
N VAL A 64 10.82 -14.47 21.99
CA VAL A 64 11.40 -14.52 20.65
C VAL A 64 10.82 -15.77 20.04
N GLU A 65 9.59 -15.67 19.51
CA GLU A 65 9.03 -16.69 18.63
C GLU A 65 10.14 -17.04 17.65
N ASP A 66 10.67 -18.27 17.77
CA ASP A 66 11.60 -18.87 16.84
C ASP A 66 10.92 -18.89 15.48
N LYS A 67 10.98 -17.76 14.76
CA LYS A 67 10.51 -17.61 13.39
C LYS A 67 11.48 -18.43 12.58
N LYS A 68 11.19 -19.74 12.50
CA LYS A 68 11.86 -20.71 11.63
C LYS A 68 12.16 -20.00 10.32
N PRO A 69 13.41 -20.02 9.83
CA PRO A 69 13.78 -19.25 8.65
C PRO A 69 12.86 -19.62 7.50
N ILE A 70 11.97 -18.68 7.16
CA ILE A 70 10.94 -18.88 6.14
C ILE A 70 11.66 -19.24 4.84
N SER A 71 11.22 -20.31 4.17
CA SER A 71 11.80 -20.72 2.87
C SER A 71 11.91 -19.52 1.93
N HIS A 72 13.01 -19.41 1.19
CA HIS A 72 13.24 -18.30 0.25
C HIS A 72 12.08 -18.10 -0.73
N LYS A 73 11.36 -19.17 -1.10
CA LYS A 73 10.13 -19.09 -1.93
C LYS A 73 8.99 -18.35 -1.23
N LEU A 74 8.78 -18.62 0.06
CA LEU A 74 7.76 -17.96 0.88
C LEU A 74 8.13 -16.50 1.13
N GLN A 75 9.41 -16.19 1.37
CA GLN A 75 9.89 -14.80 1.49
C GLN A 75 9.63 -14.00 0.20
N LYS A 76 9.93 -14.57 -0.97
CA LYS A 76 9.62 -13.94 -2.25
C LYS A 76 8.12 -13.71 -2.46
N ARG A 77 7.27 -14.67 -2.05
CA ARG A 77 5.81 -14.50 -2.11
C ARG A 77 5.31 -13.43 -1.15
N ALA A 78 5.88 -13.31 0.04
CA ALA A 78 5.53 -12.27 0.99
C ALA A 78 5.88 -10.88 0.44
N LYS A 79 7.08 -10.70 -0.09
CA LYS A 79 7.54 -9.46 -0.75
C LYS A 79 6.72 -9.09 -1.98
N LEU A 80 6.02 -10.03 -2.61
CA LEU A 80 5.17 -9.76 -3.77
C LEU A 80 3.90 -8.96 -3.40
N LYS A 81 3.51 -8.93 -2.12
CA LYS A 81 2.41 -8.09 -1.62
C LYS A 81 2.85 -6.65 -1.39
N GLU A 82 4.14 -6.43 -1.14
CA GLU A 82 4.70 -5.11 -0.93
C GLU A 82 4.82 -4.36 -2.26
N LEU A 83 4.69 -3.04 -2.20
CA LEU A 83 4.86 -2.21 -3.38
C LEU A 83 6.34 -2.19 -3.80
N PRO A 84 6.66 -2.46 -5.08
CA PRO A 84 8.02 -2.31 -5.58
C PRO A 84 8.51 -0.89 -5.38
N LYS A 85 9.80 -0.74 -5.01
CA LYS A 85 10.44 0.57 -4.78
C LYS A 85 10.30 1.55 -5.97
N CYS A 86 10.25 1.04 -7.20
CA CYS A 86 10.05 1.88 -8.39
C CYS A 86 8.67 2.55 -8.45
N PHE A 87 7.66 2.02 -7.75
CA PHE A 87 6.33 2.62 -7.66
C PHE A 87 6.15 3.48 -6.41
N GLU A 88 7.16 3.60 -5.55
CA GLU A 88 7.14 4.49 -4.38
C GLU A 88 6.89 5.95 -4.78
N VAL A 89 7.40 6.36 -5.95
CA VAL A 89 7.18 7.70 -6.54
C VAL A 89 5.71 7.97 -6.88
N LEU A 90 4.90 6.92 -7.10
CA LEU A 90 3.47 7.06 -7.39
C LEU A 90 2.62 7.23 -6.13
N LEU A 91 3.19 7.01 -4.94
CA LEU A 91 2.48 7.20 -3.68
C LEU A 91 2.39 8.70 -3.34
N PRO A 92 1.26 9.14 -2.79
CA PRO A 92 1.12 10.52 -2.32
C PRO A 92 2.10 10.79 -1.17
N THR A 93 2.75 11.95 -1.20
CA THR A 93 3.65 12.41 -0.13
C THR A 93 2.89 12.93 1.10
N SER A 94 1.63 13.33 0.92
CA SER A 94 0.78 13.81 1.99
C SER A 94 0.06 12.65 2.69
N LYS A 95 -0.11 12.76 4.01
CA LYS A 95 -0.95 11.84 4.81
C LYS A 95 -2.45 12.14 4.67
N VAL A 96 -2.80 13.15 3.87
CA VAL A 96 -4.19 13.57 3.63
C VAL A 96 -4.80 12.64 2.59
N GLN A 97 -6.02 12.17 2.84
CA GLN A 97 -6.72 11.30 1.89
C GLN A 97 -7.07 12.08 0.62
N ASP A 98 -6.86 11.44 -0.55
CA ASP A 98 -7.29 11.98 -1.83
C ASP A 98 -8.81 12.27 -1.80
N PRO A 99 -9.26 13.52 -2.04
CA PRO A 99 -10.69 13.86 -2.01
C PRO A 99 -11.50 13.15 -3.10
N ASN A 100 -10.83 12.67 -4.16
CA ASN A 100 -11.43 11.84 -5.20
C ASN A 100 -10.76 10.46 -5.23
N ALA A 101 -11.20 9.57 -4.34
CA ALA A 101 -10.65 8.22 -4.20
C ALA A 101 -10.82 7.36 -5.46
N LYS A 102 -11.83 7.62 -6.30
CA LYS A 102 -12.13 6.83 -7.49
C LYS A 102 -12.02 7.67 -8.77
N ARG A 103 -10.86 7.58 -9.42
CA ARG A 103 -10.69 8.09 -10.79
C ARG A 103 -11.20 7.03 -11.78
N ASN A 104 -12.33 7.29 -12.45
CA ASN A 104 -12.83 6.40 -13.50
C ASN A 104 -11.97 6.55 -14.75
N HIS A 105 -11.25 5.49 -15.16
CA HIS A 105 -10.57 5.48 -16.45
C HIS A 105 -11.61 5.34 -17.57
N VAL A 106 -11.63 6.31 -18.49
CA VAL A 106 -12.45 6.27 -19.70
C VAL A 106 -11.52 6.01 -20.88
N ASN A 107 -11.83 4.96 -21.65
CA ASN A 107 -11.07 4.68 -22.86
C ASN A 107 -11.31 5.79 -23.90
N PRO A 108 -10.25 6.33 -24.54
CA PRO A 108 -10.41 7.37 -25.55
C PRO A 108 -11.19 6.85 -26.78
N ILE A 109 -11.76 7.77 -27.57
CA ILE A 109 -12.38 7.45 -28.85
C ILE A 109 -11.34 6.72 -29.72
N GLY A 110 -11.72 5.56 -30.28
CA GLY A 110 -10.83 4.75 -31.12
C GLY A 110 -9.98 3.73 -30.36
N PHE A 111 -10.13 3.61 -29.04
CA PHE A 111 -9.42 2.60 -28.26
C PHE A 111 -9.77 1.17 -28.72
N LYS A 112 -8.74 0.40 -29.08
CA LYS A 112 -8.88 -1.01 -29.48
C LYS A 112 -8.59 -1.93 -28.29
N PRO A 113 -9.42 -2.95 -28.03
CA PRO A 113 -9.18 -3.87 -26.93
C PRO A 113 -7.90 -4.68 -27.18
N THR A 114 -7.09 -4.83 -26.13
CA THR A 114 -5.88 -5.67 -26.13
C THR A 114 -6.22 -7.14 -26.29
N ALA A 115 -5.26 -7.96 -26.72
CA ALA A 115 -5.44 -9.41 -26.86
C ALA A 115 -5.94 -10.07 -25.56
N LEU A 116 -5.39 -9.67 -24.41
CA LEU A 116 -5.82 -10.14 -23.09
C LEU A 116 -7.27 -9.76 -22.77
N SER A 117 -7.70 -8.55 -23.13
CA SER A 117 -9.09 -8.11 -22.96
C SER A 117 -10.06 -8.99 -23.75
N LYS A 118 -9.72 -9.29 -25.01
CA LYS A 118 -10.52 -10.19 -25.87
C LYS A 118 -10.59 -11.60 -25.30
N LEU A 119 -9.48 -12.14 -24.80
CA LEU A 119 -9.45 -13.46 -24.16
C LEU A 119 -10.32 -13.49 -22.90
N LYS A 120 -10.29 -12.42 -22.10
CA LYS A 120 -11.14 -12.30 -20.90
C LYS A 120 -12.62 -12.24 -21.26
N GLN A 121 -12.98 -11.49 -22.31
CA GLN A 121 -14.35 -11.43 -22.80
C GLN A 121 -14.86 -12.80 -23.25
N LYS A 122 -14.08 -13.54 -24.06
CA LYS A 122 -14.42 -14.91 -24.46
C LYS A 122 -14.68 -15.83 -23.27
N LYS A 123 -13.80 -15.81 -22.27
CA LYS A 123 -13.99 -16.60 -21.04
C LYS A 123 -15.25 -16.21 -20.25
N LEU A 124 -15.64 -14.94 -20.27
CA LEU A 124 -16.88 -14.48 -19.64
C LEU A 124 -18.10 -14.97 -20.42
N GLU A 125 -18.05 -14.91 -21.75
CA GLU A 125 -19.09 -15.40 -22.65
C GLU A 125 -19.31 -16.91 -22.52
N GLU A 126 -18.23 -17.69 -22.45
CA GLU A 126 -18.27 -19.15 -22.17
C GLU A 126 -18.95 -19.45 -20.83
N LYS A 127 -18.76 -18.59 -19.82
CA LYS A 127 -19.42 -18.68 -18.52
C LYS A 127 -20.86 -18.14 -18.52
N GLY A 128 -21.34 -17.59 -19.63
CA GLY A 128 -22.67 -16.98 -19.76
C GLY A 128 -22.82 -15.64 -19.03
N VAL A 129 -21.72 -15.02 -18.59
CA VAL A 129 -21.73 -13.73 -17.88
C VAL A 129 -21.62 -12.61 -18.90
N PHE A 130 -22.77 -12.03 -19.26
CA PHE A 130 -22.86 -10.90 -20.17
C PHE A 130 -22.83 -9.56 -19.44
N GLU A 131 -22.31 -8.52 -20.10
CA GLU A 131 -22.43 -7.15 -19.63
C GLU A 131 -23.91 -6.76 -19.47
N LYS A 132 -24.23 -6.02 -18.41
CA LYS A 132 -25.60 -5.57 -18.10
C LYS A 132 -26.25 -4.85 -19.29
N LYS A 133 -25.47 -4.03 -20.01
CA LYS A 133 -25.89 -3.33 -21.22
C LYS A 133 -26.37 -4.28 -22.33
N LEU A 134 -25.67 -5.40 -22.55
CA LEU A 134 -26.06 -6.39 -23.55
C LEU A 134 -27.33 -7.14 -23.13
N GLN A 135 -27.47 -7.45 -21.84
CA GLN A 135 -28.69 -8.07 -21.30
C GLN A 135 -29.90 -7.15 -21.47
N GLU A 136 -29.77 -5.88 -21.10
CA GLU A 136 -30.80 -4.85 -21.29
C GLU A 136 -31.13 -4.66 -22.78
N ALA A 137 -30.12 -4.63 -23.66
CA ALA A 137 -30.35 -4.54 -25.10
C ALA A 137 -31.14 -5.73 -25.65
N LYS A 138 -30.86 -6.96 -25.20
CA LYS A 138 -31.63 -8.15 -25.57
C LYS A 138 -33.08 -8.05 -25.10
N LYS A 139 -33.31 -7.67 -23.83
CA LYS A 139 -34.65 -7.45 -23.27
C LYS A 139 -35.43 -6.38 -24.05
N ASN A 140 -34.80 -5.24 -24.32
CA ASN A 140 -35.43 -4.15 -25.06
C ASN A 140 -35.77 -4.56 -26.50
N ARG A 141 -34.91 -5.34 -27.16
CA ARG A 141 -35.18 -5.89 -28.50
C ARG A 141 -36.37 -6.87 -28.50
N GLN A 142 -36.50 -7.70 -27.46
CA GLN A 142 -37.67 -8.59 -27.29
C GLN A 142 -38.94 -7.78 -27.11
N LEU A 143 -38.95 -6.83 -26.16
CA LEU A 143 -40.10 -5.93 -25.93
C LEU A 143 -40.52 -5.17 -27.18
N ALA A 144 -39.57 -4.68 -27.97
CA ALA A 144 -39.87 -3.98 -29.22
C ALA A 144 -40.51 -4.91 -30.27
N ARG A 145 -40.07 -6.17 -30.36
CA ARG A 145 -40.68 -7.19 -31.24
C ARG A 145 -42.10 -7.52 -30.79
N ASP A 146 -42.32 -7.69 -29.49
CA ASP A 146 -43.64 -8.00 -28.95
C ASP A 146 -44.62 -6.85 -29.14
N LYS A 147 -44.17 -5.60 -28.93
CA LYS A 147 -44.96 -4.40 -29.26
C LYS A 147 -45.36 -4.38 -30.74
N LYS A 148 -44.43 -4.67 -31.66
CA LYS A 148 -44.72 -4.76 -33.10
C LYS A 148 -45.73 -5.86 -33.42
N ARG A 149 -45.59 -7.05 -32.81
CA ARG A 149 -46.54 -8.17 -32.97
C ARG A 149 -47.94 -7.81 -32.47
N LYS A 150 -48.05 -7.22 -31.27
CA LYS A 150 -49.34 -6.75 -30.72
C LYS A 150 -49.98 -5.68 -31.61
N ALA A 151 -49.22 -4.69 -32.07
CA ALA A 151 -49.73 -3.66 -32.98
C ALA A 151 -50.23 -4.27 -34.31
N LYS A 152 -49.56 -5.30 -34.84
CA LYS A 152 -50.02 -6.02 -36.03
C LYS A 152 -51.33 -6.77 -35.74
N GLN A 153 -51.47 -7.46 -34.61
CA GLN A 153 -52.72 -8.15 -34.25
C GLN A 153 -53.91 -7.20 -34.09
N VAL A 154 -53.72 -6.05 -33.44
CA VAL A 154 -54.78 -5.01 -33.33
C VAL A 154 -55.27 -4.57 -34.70
N ARG A 155 -54.36 -4.41 -35.67
CA ARG A 155 -54.69 -4.06 -37.07
C ARG A 155 -55.26 -5.21 -37.90
N GLN A 156 -55.32 -6.43 -37.39
CA GLN A 156 -55.91 -7.59 -38.09
C GLN A 156 -57.33 -7.89 -37.60
N ASN A 157 -57.73 -7.36 -36.44
CA ASN A 157 -59.07 -7.55 -35.86
C ASN A 157 -60.12 -6.57 -36.43
N PHE A 158 -60.11 -6.32 -37.74
CA PHE A 158 -61.16 -5.54 -38.42
C PHE A 158 -62.43 -6.36 -38.73
N ASN A 159 -62.51 -7.62 -38.28
CA ASN A 159 -63.73 -8.44 -38.37
C ASN A 159 -64.72 -8.17 -37.23
N LYS A 160 -64.86 -6.90 -36.82
CA LYS A 160 -66.03 -6.48 -36.05
C LYS A 160 -66.95 -5.81 -37.05
N ASP A 161 -67.92 -6.58 -37.51
CA ASP A 161 -69.05 -6.06 -38.25
C ASP A 161 -69.71 -4.99 -37.39
N LEU A 162 -69.45 -3.73 -37.75
CA LEU A 162 -69.97 -2.53 -37.08
C LEU A 162 -71.36 -2.16 -37.60
N TRP A 163 -71.88 -2.89 -38.59
CA TRP A 163 -73.15 -2.60 -39.22
C TRP A 163 -74.24 -3.61 -38.91
N GLY A 164 -73.91 -4.80 -38.40
CA GLY A 164 -74.91 -5.80 -38.04
C GLY A 164 -75.58 -6.38 -39.29
N GLN A 165 -75.85 -7.68 -39.24
CA GLN A 165 -76.75 -8.29 -40.19
C GLN A 165 -78.16 -7.78 -39.90
N ASP A 166 -78.91 -7.45 -40.96
CA ASP A 166 -80.35 -7.11 -40.92
C ASP A 166 -81.17 -8.04 -40.00
#